data_AF-A0A383DCW4-F1
#
_entry.id   AF-A0A383DCW4-F1
#
_cell.length_a   1.000
_cell.length_b   1.000
_cell.length_c   1.000
_cell.angle_alpha   90.00
_cell.angle_beta   90.00
_cell.angle_gamma   90.00
#
_symmetry.space_group_name_H-M   'P 1'
#
loop_
_entity.id
_entity.type
_entity.pdbx_description
1 polymer ?
#
loop_
_entity_poly.entity_id
_entity_poly.type
_entity_poly.pdbx_seq_one_letter_code
_entity_poly.pdbx_strand_id
1 'polypeptide(L)'
;MSIVKRLNQKTGETIATVGFPFDAQSSFLQGPAEAPPLIREAVFSPSANTWSETGVDVAAPGHILDLGDVPLTNTAEDFNEIEETISQIVN
;
A
#
# COMPACT_ATOMS: atom_id res chain seq x y z
N MET A 1 -6.79 12.54 -1.16
CA MET A 1 -7.62 11.80 -2.14
C MET A 1 -7.99 10.47 -1.49
N SER A 2 -9.26 10.10 -1.38
CA SER A 2 -9.66 8.84 -0.73
C SER A 2 -9.19 7.62 -1.54
N ILE A 3 -8.95 6.51 -0.85
CA ILE A 3 -8.51 5.23 -1.43
C ILE A 3 -9.45 4.78 -2.55
N VAL A 4 -10.77 4.83 -2.33
CA VAL A 4 -11.79 4.50 -3.34
C VAL A 4 -11.63 5.33 -4.61
N LYS A 5 -11.31 6.62 -4.49
CA LYS A 5 -11.14 7.48 -5.66
C LYS A 5 -9.92 7.10 -6.49
N ARG A 6 -8.84 6.61 -5.86
CA ARG A 6 -7.67 6.07 -6.57
C ARG A 6 -7.97 4.70 -7.20
N LEU A 7 -8.70 3.84 -6.49
CA LEU A 7 -9.11 2.53 -7.00
C LEU A 7 -9.92 2.66 -8.32
N ASN A 8 -10.82 3.63 -8.38
CA ASN A 8 -11.62 3.93 -9.57
C ASN A 8 -10.81 4.48 -10.76
N GLN A 9 -9.51 4.71 -10.61
CA GLN A 9 -8.62 5.12 -11.71
C GLN A 9 -7.98 3.93 -12.43
N LYS A 10 -8.20 2.69 -11.98
CA LYS A 10 -7.61 1.52 -12.63
C LYS A 10 -8.08 1.43 -14.09
N THR A 11 -7.15 1.12 -14.99
CA THR A 11 -7.42 1.02 -16.44
C THR A 11 -7.49 -0.44 -16.93
N GLY A 12 -7.43 -1.43 -16.04
CA GLY A 12 -7.43 -2.86 -16.37
C GLY A 12 -7.21 -3.78 -15.16
N GLU A 13 -6.72 -4.98 -15.39
CA GLU A 13 -6.16 -5.84 -14.34
C GLU A 13 -4.88 -5.17 -13.81
N THR A 14 -4.82 -4.93 -12.51
CA THR A 14 -3.73 -4.20 -11.85
C THR A 14 -3.50 -4.79 -10.47
N ILE A 15 -2.27 -4.71 -9.98
CA ILE A 15 -1.95 -5.02 -8.59
C ILE A 15 -2.11 -3.73 -7.78
N ALA A 16 -3.07 -3.69 -6.86
CA ALA A 16 -3.25 -2.57 -5.97
C ALA A 16 -2.40 -2.73 -4.70
N THR A 17 -1.66 -1.69 -4.31
CA THR A 17 -0.94 -1.63 -3.04
C THR A 17 -1.60 -0.61 -2.12
N VAL A 18 -1.73 -0.95 -0.84
CA VAL A 18 -2.26 -0.07 0.21
C VAL A 18 -1.37 -0.16 1.44
N GLY A 19 -1.07 1.00 2.04
CA GLY A 19 -0.27 1.10 3.25
C GLY A 19 -1.13 1.18 4.50
N PHE A 20 -0.78 0.40 5.52
CA PHE A 20 -1.36 0.49 6.86
C PHE A 20 -0.25 0.90 7.84
N PRO A 21 -0.12 2.19 8.18
CA PRO A 21 0.90 2.67 9.11
C PRO A 21 0.49 2.31 10.56
N PHE A 22 0.65 1.03 10.91
CA PHE A 22 0.18 0.45 12.16
C PHE A 22 1.25 -0.38 12.86
N ASP A 23 1.47 -0.11 14.14
CA ASP A 23 2.32 -0.90 15.03
C ASP A 23 1.89 -0.86 16.51
N ALA A 24 0.64 -0.48 16.80
CA ALA A 24 0.08 -0.35 18.15
C ALA A 24 0.19 -1.62 19.01
N GLN A 25 0.32 -2.79 18.38
CA GLN A 25 0.44 -4.10 19.02
C GLN A 25 1.88 -4.60 19.18
N SER A 26 2.87 -3.75 18.85
CA SER A 26 4.27 -4.05 19.08
C SER A 26 4.59 -4.05 20.58
N SER A 27 5.15 -5.16 21.08
CA SER A 27 5.44 -5.34 22.51
C SER A 27 6.88 -5.03 22.92
N PHE A 28 7.80 -4.94 21.96
CA PHE A 28 9.23 -4.73 22.23
C PHE A 28 9.77 -3.45 21.58
N LEU A 29 9.57 -3.26 20.28
CA LEU A 29 9.99 -2.07 19.53
C LEU A 29 8.89 -1.58 18.59
N GLN A 30 8.72 -0.27 18.54
CA GLN A 30 7.90 0.43 17.55
C GLN A 30 8.76 0.88 16.36
N GLY A 31 8.12 1.20 15.24
CA GLY A 31 8.76 1.51 13.96
C GLY A 31 8.05 0.93 12.73
N PRO A 32 7.38 -0.25 12.77
CA PRO A 32 6.70 -0.77 11.59
C PRO A 32 5.64 0.15 10.99
N ALA A 33 5.03 1.04 11.78
CA ALA A 33 4.08 2.04 11.26
C ALA A 33 4.72 3.02 10.27
N GLU A 34 6.04 3.23 10.33
CA GLU A 34 6.80 4.11 9.42
C GLU A 34 7.18 3.40 8.11
N ALA A 35 7.00 2.07 8.03
CA ALA A 35 7.45 1.28 6.90
C ALA A 35 6.78 1.61 5.55
N PRO A 36 5.46 1.88 5.45
CA PRO A 36 4.81 2.06 4.15
C PRO A 36 5.46 3.12 3.23
N PRO A 37 5.75 4.36 3.67
CA PRO A 37 6.45 5.33 2.83
C PRO A 37 7.89 4.91 2.50
N LEU A 38 8.62 4.28 3.42
CA LEU A 38 10.00 3.83 3.21
C LEU A 38 10.10 2.69 2.19
N ILE A 39 9.14 1.74 2.23
CA ILE A 39 9.06 0.66 1.24
C ILE A 39 8.81 1.24 -0.15
N ARG A 40 7.88 2.20 -0.28
CA ARG A 40 7.60 2.86 -1.57
C ARG A 40 8.84 3.57 -2.12
N GLU A 41 9.59 4.28 -1.29
CA GLU A 41 10.85 4.90 -1.69
C GLU A 41 11.88 3.86 -2.18
N ALA A 42 12.08 2.78 -1.41
CA ALA A 42 13.08 1.76 -1.72
C ALA A 42 12.77 1.01 -3.03
N VAL A 43 11.50 0.67 -3.27
CA VAL A 43 11.03 -0.05 -4.47
C VAL A 43 11.34 0.74 -5.76
N PHE A 44 11.26 2.07 -5.71
CA PHE A 44 11.53 2.94 -6.86
C PHE A 44 12.89 3.65 -6.78
N SER A 45 13.82 3.11 -6.00
CA SER A 45 15.17 3.67 -5.87
C SER A 45 16.00 3.47 -7.15
N PRO A 46 17.05 4.27 -7.39
CA PRO A 46 17.92 4.12 -8.58
C PRO A 46 18.63 2.77 -8.67
N SER A 47 18.77 2.06 -7.56
CA SER A 47 19.39 0.74 -7.49
C SER A 47 18.40 -0.41 -7.70
N ALA A 48 17.09 -0.12 -7.76
CA ALA A 48 16.05 -1.11 -7.97
C ALA A 48 15.87 -1.44 -9.47
N ASN A 49 15.48 -2.68 -9.75
CA ASN A 49 15.06 -3.11 -11.08
C ASN A 49 13.55 -3.34 -11.07
N THR A 50 12.83 -2.70 -11.99
CA THR A 50 11.37 -2.80 -12.11
C THR A 50 10.91 -3.98 -12.98
N TRP A 51 11.84 -4.72 -13.57
CA TRP A 51 11.52 -5.90 -14.37
C TRP A 51 11.44 -7.16 -13.52
N SER A 52 10.34 -7.89 -13.64
CA SER A 52 10.19 -9.23 -13.06
C SER A 52 11.00 -10.28 -13.85
N GLU A 53 11.22 -11.45 -13.24
CA GLU A 53 11.85 -12.60 -13.91
C GLU A 53 11.02 -13.15 -15.08
N THR A 54 9.72 -12.83 -15.12
CA THR A 54 8.81 -13.18 -16.22
C THR A 54 8.84 -12.15 -17.37
N GLY A 55 9.69 -11.12 -17.28
CA GLY A 55 9.83 -10.10 -18.31
C GLY A 55 8.73 -9.04 -18.31
N VAL A 56 8.10 -8.77 -17.16
CA VAL A 56 7.09 -7.71 -17.00
C VAL A 56 7.73 -6.53 -16.28
N ASP A 57 7.66 -5.34 -16.87
CA ASP A 57 8.01 -4.10 -16.18
C ASP A 57 6.87 -3.70 -15.22
N VAL A 58 7.04 -3.93 -13.93
CA VAL A 58 5.98 -3.66 -12.94
C VAL A 58 5.75 -2.16 -12.70
N ALA A 59 6.70 -1.31 -13.09
CA ALA A 59 6.56 0.15 -13.02
C ALA A 59 5.87 0.74 -14.25
N ALA A 60 5.59 -0.07 -15.28
CA ALA A 60 4.85 0.38 -16.44
C ALA A 60 3.44 0.87 -16.03
N PRO A 61 2.92 1.96 -16.65
CA PRO A 61 1.63 2.52 -16.30
C PRO A 61 0.52 1.47 -16.34
N GLY A 62 -0.23 1.34 -15.23
CA GLY A 62 -1.37 0.44 -15.14
C GLY A 62 -1.06 -0.98 -14.65
N HIS A 63 0.19 -1.30 -14.29
CA HIS A 63 0.54 -2.60 -13.68
C HIS A 63 0.42 -2.60 -12.16
N ILE A 64 0.95 -1.55 -11.51
CA ILE A 64 0.81 -1.33 -10.07
C ILE A 64 0.00 -0.04 -9.84
N LEU A 65 -0.98 -0.11 -8.94
CA LEU A 65 -1.77 1.03 -8.47
C LEU A 65 -1.51 1.28 -6.98
N ASP A 66 -0.83 2.39 -6.68
CA ASP A 66 -0.60 2.80 -5.29
C ASP A 66 -1.79 3.59 -4.72
N LEU A 67 -2.55 2.94 -3.84
CA LEU A 67 -3.67 3.52 -3.12
C LEU A 67 -3.23 4.46 -1.98
N GLY A 68 -1.94 4.46 -1.64
CA GLY A 68 -1.37 5.24 -0.55
C GLY A 68 -1.68 4.63 0.81
N ASP A 69 -1.55 5.46 1.85
CA ASP A 69 -1.72 5.02 3.23
C ASP A 69 -3.15 5.32 3.74
N VAL A 70 -3.69 4.38 4.51
CA VAL A 70 -4.91 4.57 5.30
C VAL A 70 -4.60 5.52 6.46
N PRO A 71 -5.43 6.55 6.72
CA PRO A 71 -5.23 7.47 7.82
C PRO A 71 -5.60 6.82 9.16
N LEU A 72 -4.73 5.92 9.65
CA LEU A 72 -4.87 5.26 10.93
C LEU A 72 -4.40 6.16 12.07
N THR A 73 -4.97 5.98 13.26
CA THR A 73 -4.55 6.70 14.48
C THR A 73 -3.42 5.99 15.24
N ASN A 74 -3.08 4.79 14.78
CA ASN A 74 -2.18 3.82 15.38
C ASN A 74 -2.61 3.40 16.80
N THR A 75 -3.87 3.04 16.96
CA THR A 75 -4.46 2.54 18.21
C THR A 75 -5.20 1.23 18.00
N ALA A 76 -5.55 0.52 19.08
CA ALA A 76 -6.24 -0.77 18.99
C ALA A 76 -7.63 -0.69 18.31
N GLU A 77 -8.22 0.51 18.18
CA GLU A 77 -9.50 0.73 17.52
C GLU A 77 -9.41 0.74 15.98
N ASP A 78 -8.20 0.85 15.41
CA ASP A 78 -7.98 0.98 13.97
C ASP A 78 -8.30 -0.29 13.16
N PHE A 79 -8.49 -1.45 13.80
CA PHE A 79 -8.82 -2.69 13.08
C PHE A 79 -10.10 -2.56 12.23
N ASN A 80 -11.10 -1.81 12.72
CA ASN A 80 -12.33 -1.58 11.96
C ASN A 80 -12.05 -0.80 10.66
N GLU A 81 -11.21 0.23 10.71
CA GLU A 81 -10.84 1.02 9.52
C GLU A 81 -10.06 0.17 8.50
N ILE A 82 -9.20 -0.74 8.98
CA ILE A 82 -8.48 -1.69 8.14
C ILE A 82 -9.46 -2.61 7.41
N GLU A 83 -10.39 -3.23 8.14
CA GLU A 83 -11.40 -4.14 7.59
C GLU A 83 -12.34 -3.45 6.60
N GLU A 84 -12.83 -2.25 6.95
CA GLU A 84 -13.67 -1.43 6.07
C GLU A 84 -12.93 -1.04 4.79
N THR A 85 -11.67 -0.63 4.90
CA THR A 85 -10.84 -0.29 3.73
C THR A 85 -10.67 -1.48 2.81
N ILE A 86 -10.30 -2.65 3.33
CA ILE A 86 -10.11 -3.86 2.51
C ILE A 86 -11.44 -4.29 1.87
N SER A 87 -12.55 -4.19 2.59
CA SER A 87 -13.88 -4.47 2.04
C SER A 87 -14.23 -3.56 0.86
N GLN A 88 -13.77 -2.31 0.85
CA GLN A 88 -13.96 -1.40 -0.29
C GLN A 88 -13.03 -1.68 -1.48
N ILE A 89 -11.92 -2.40 -1.26
CA ILE A 89 -10.93 -2.71 -2.31
C ILE A 89 -11.27 -4.02 -3.04
N VAL A 90 -11.77 -5.02 -2.30
CA VAL A 90 -12.00 -6.38 -2.81
C VAL A 90 -13.41 -6.56 -3.39
N ASN A 91 -14.39 -5.77 -2.94
CA ASN A 91 -15.77 -5.80 -3.45
C ASN A 91 -15.96 -4.89 -4.68
#